data_AF-A0AAW2LL92-F1
#
_entry.id   AF-A0AAW2LL92-F1
#
_cell.length_a   1.000
_cell.length_b   1.000
_cell.length_c   1.000
_cell.angle_alpha   90.00
_cell.angle_beta   90.00
_cell.angle_gamma   90.00
#
_symmetry.space_group_name_H-M   'P 1'
#
loop_
_entity.id
_entity.type
_entity.pdbx_description
1 polymer ?
#
loop_
_entity_poly.entity_id
_entity_poly.type
_entity_poly.pdbx_seq_one_letter_code
_entity_poly.pdbx_strand_id
1 'polypeptide(L)'
;MALGREIMGSSLMEKSSFLAASPSMLLLNQHKNRVFLPFEGKRVQHQVMTRKGVKSTTLVAAISEDLDLVKVVPEKAVKFKVRAVVTVRNKNKEDFKETFVKHLDAFTDKIGRNVALELVSNDIDPKTKAPKKSNEAVLRDWSKKSNLKTERVNYTAEFVVDSNFGIPGAITVANKHQQEFFLESITIEGFACGPVHFPCNSWVQSKKDHPGKRIFFSNQPYLPDETPAGLRALREKELRELRGDGNGERKLSDRIYDFDVYNDLGNPDKGIDFARPVLGGDKRPYPRRCRTGRPPTDTDLNSESRVEKPLPMYVPRDEQFEESKMNAFSTGRLKGLLHSIIPLLMASISANNKDFKGFSDIDSLYSEGLLLKLGLQDEILKKIPMPKAVSKIQEGGLLKYDVPKIVSKDKFAWLRDDEFARQAIAGVNPVNIERLQFTLQ
;
A
#
# COMPACT_ATOMS: atom_id res chain seq x y z
N MET A 1 6.97 -33.63 -28.90
CA MET A 1 8.28 -33.26 -28.33
C MET A 1 8.04 -32.33 -27.16
N ALA A 2 8.66 -32.66 -26.04
CA ALA A 2 8.38 -32.16 -24.70
C ALA A 2 9.11 -30.85 -24.37
N LEU A 3 8.50 -30.07 -23.46
CA LEU A 3 9.06 -29.43 -22.25
C LEU A 3 8.51 -28.02 -22.01
N GLY A 4 8.04 -27.79 -20.78
CA GLY A 4 7.92 -26.45 -20.21
C GLY A 4 6.57 -26.05 -19.61
N ARG A 5 6.01 -26.83 -18.68
CA ARG A 5 5.02 -26.33 -17.70
C ARG A 5 5.39 -26.84 -16.32
N GLU A 6 5.75 -25.92 -15.43
CA GLU A 6 5.54 -25.96 -13.98
C GLU A 6 6.34 -24.82 -13.35
N ILE A 7 5.67 -23.82 -12.77
CA ILE A 7 5.94 -23.28 -11.41
C ILE A 7 4.63 -22.61 -10.97
N MET A 8 3.84 -23.29 -10.14
CA MET A 8 2.88 -22.64 -9.24
C MET A 8 2.97 -23.38 -7.91
N GLY A 9 3.52 -22.72 -6.90
CA GLY A 9 3.69 -23.27 -5.56
C GLY A 9 2.34 -23.44 -4.88
N SER A 10 2.00 -24.68 -4.56
CA SER A 10 0.90 -25.05 -3.67
C SER A 10 1.33 -24.87 -2.21
N SER A 11 0.54 -24.10 -1.47
CA SER A 11 0.58 -24.07 -0.01
C SER A 11 -0.04 -25.37 0.51
N LEU A 12 0.75 -26.14 1.27
CA LEU A 12 0.29 -27.27 2.07
C LEU A 12 -0.33 -26.74 3.36
N MET A 13 -1.65 -26.81 3.46
CA MET A 13 -2.34 -26.94 4.75
C MET A 13 -3.17 -28.21 4.72
N GLU A 14 -2.87 -29.08 5.68
CA GLU A 14 -3.53 -30.36 5.93
C GLU A 14 -5.02 -30.15 6.20
N LYS A 15 -5.85 -30.87 5.44
CA LYS A 15 -7.27 -31.04 5.69
C LYS A 15 -7.46 -32.15 6.72
N SER A 16 -8.06 -31.84 7.86
CA SER A 16 -8.69 -32.84 8.71
C SER A 16 -10.13 -33.10 8.22
N SER A 17 -10.47 -34.37 8.12
CA SER A 17 -11.75 -34.92 7.68
C SER A 17 -12.57 -35.35 8.89
N PHE A 18 -13.81 -34.85 9.07
CA PHE A 18 -14.88 -35.62 9.71
C PHE A 18 -16.27 -35.18 9.24
N LEU A 19 -16.86 -36.10 8.46
CA LEU A 19 -18.23 -36.61 8.45
C LEU A 19 -19.46 -35.70 8.25
N ALA A 20 -20.27 -36.14 7.28
CA ALA A 20 -21.59 -35.69 6.92
C ALA A 20 -22.66 -36.07 7.97
N ALA A 21 -23.63 -35.17 8.16
CA ALA A 21 -24.98 -35.51 8.60
C ALA A 21 -25.97 -34.48 8.03
N SER A 22 -27.02 -35.01 7.38
CA SER A 22 -28.14 -34.29 6.76
C SER A 22 -29.21 -33.85 7.80
N PRO A 23 -30.23 -33.06 7.42
CA PRO A 23 -30.78 -31.98 8.24
C PRO A 23 -32.00 -32.37 9.08
N SER A 24 -32.26 -31.62 10.15
CA SER A 24 -33.59 -31.59 10.80
C SER A 24 -34.09 -30.16 10.93
N MET A 25 -35.35 -29.98 10.49
CA MET A 25 -36.14 -28.77 10.62
C MET A 25 -36.37 -28.42 12.08
N LEU A 26 -36.15 -27.15 12.44
CA LEU A 26 -36.88 -26.51 13.53
C LEU A 26 -37.25 -25.08 13.12
N LEU A 27 -38.54 -24.91 12.86
CA LEU A 27 -39.24 -23.63 12.80
C LEU A 27 -39.06 -22.89 14.12
N LEU A 28 -38.60 -21.64 14.08
CA LEU A 28 -39.00 -20.65 15.09
C LEU A 28 -39.11 -19.26 14.47
N ASN A 29 -40.35 -18.88 14.21
CA ASN A 29 -40.81 -17.50 13.98
C ASN A 29 -40.47 -16.63 15.19
N GLN A 30 -39.70 -15.55 15.03
CA GLN A 30 -39.83 -14.36 15.89
C GLN A 30 -39.51 -13.07 15.12
N HIS A 31 -40.56 -12.39 14.69
CA HIS A 31 -40.55 -10.95 14.45
C HIS A 31 -40.20 -10.21 15.75
N LYS A 32 -39.17 -9.37 15.73
CA LYS A 32 -39.02 -8.25 16.69
C LYS A 32 -38.49 -7.01 15.98
N ASN A 33 -39.42 -6.14 15.62
CA ASN A 33 -39.17 -4.71 15.45
C ASN A 33 -38.70 -4.14 16.80
N ARG A 34 -37.57 -3.43 16.82
CA ARG A 34 -37.20 -2.54 17.93
C ARG A 34 -36.96 -1.14 17.37
N VAL A 35 -37.94 -0.29 17.68
CA VAL A 35 -37.91 1.16 17.54
C VAL A 35 -36.94 1.73 18.59
N PHE A 36 -36.03 2.61 18.17
CA PHE A 36 -35.19 3.43 19.04
C PHE A 36 -35.90 4.75 19.35
N LEU A 37 -36.03 5.09 20.64
CA LEU A 37 -36.40 6.42 21.13
C LEU A 37 -35.20 7.06 21.85
N PRO A 38 -35.03 8.40 21.79
CA PRO A 38 -33.83 9.08 22.28
C PRO A 38 -33.91 9.35 23.79
N PHE A 39 -32.75 9.28 24.46
CA PHE A 39 -32.59 9.66 25.86
C PHE A 39 -31.91 11.03 25.93
N GLU A 40 -32.60 12.00 26.52
CA GLU A 40 -32.13 13.37 26.75
C GLU A 40 -32.20 13.70 28.25
N GLY A 41 -31.19 14.41 28.76
CA GLY A 41 -31.16 15.05 30.08
C GLY A 41 -30.24 14.36 31.11
N LYS A 42 -29.54 15.04 32.02
CA LYS A 42 -29.36 16.47 32.34
C LYS A 42 -28.05 16.58 33.14
N ARG A 43 -27.36 17.72 33.01
CA ARG A 43 -26.20 18.13 33.83
C ARG A 43 -26.63 18.42 35.26
N VAL A 44 -25.80 18.04 36.24
CA VAL A 44 -25.89 18.51 37.63
C VAL A 44 -24.50 18.99 38.07
N GLN A 45 -24.42 20.26 38.48
CA GLN A 45 -23.26 20.90 39.10
C GLN A 45 -23.16 20.48 40.57
N HIS A 46 -21.94 20.23 41.07
CA HIS A 46 -21.69 20.14 42.50
C HIS A 46 -20.73 21.25 42.93
N GLN A 47 -21.22 22.06 43.88
CA GLN A 47 -20.54 23.17 44.52
C GLN A 47 -19.46 22.69 45.49
N VAL A 48 -18.41 23.51 45.59
CA VAL A 48 -17.32 23.44 46.56
C VAL A 48 -17.79 23.98 47.91
N MET A 49 -17.51 23.27 49.00
CA MET A 49 -17.60 23.82 50.36
C MET A 49 -16.29 23.58 51.12
N THR A 50 -15.72 24.66 51.64
CA THR A 50 -14.55 24.69 52.52
C THR A 50 -14.99 24.65 53.99
N ARG A 51 -14.30 23.86 54.83
CA ARG A 51 -14.26 24.07 56.30
C ARG A 51 -12.89 23.70 56.89
N LYS A 52 -12.46 24.53 57.83
CA LYS A 52 -11.18 24.53 58.56
C LYS A 52 -11.18 23.56 59.77
N GLY A 53 -10.04 22.89 59.92
CA GLY A 53 -9.23 22.54 61.12
C GLY A 53 -9.84 22.23 62.50
N VAL A 54 -9.37 21.11 63.08
CA VAL A 54 -9.09 20.92 64.52
C VAL A 54 -7.82 20.05 64.69
N LYS A 55 -6.97 20.41 65.66
CA LYS A 55 -5.72 19.75 66.06
C LYS A 55 -5.98 18.50 66.93
N SER A 56 -5.15 17.46 66.80
CA SER A 56 -4.81 16.56 67.92
C SER A 56 -3.42 15.96 67.73
N THR A 57 -2.74 15.76 68.85
CA THR A 57 -1.30 15.63 69.04
C THR A 57 -0.87 14.15 69.13
N THR A 58 0.26 13.82 68.49
CA THR A 58 1.28 12.77 68.77
C THR A 58 0.92 11.44 69.45
N LEU A 59 1.41 10.34 68.86
CA LEU A 59 2.37 9.43 69.52
C LEU A 59 3.26 8.73 68.47
N VAL A 60 4.55 8.66 68.79
CA VAL A 60 5.65 8.11 68.01
C VAL A 60 5.72 6.59 68.23
N ALA A 61 5.94 5.83 67.16
CA ALA A 61 6.52 4.49 67.24
C ALA A 61 7.59 4.37 66.15
N ALA A 62 8.85 4.40 66.59
CA ALA A 62 10.00 4.07 65.78
C ALA A 62 10.03 2.55 65.57
N ILE A 63 10.02 2.11 64.32
CA ILE A 63 10.49 0.77 63.95
C ILE A 63 11.66 1.01 63.00
N SER A 64 12.85 0.79 63.54
CA SER A 64 14.09 0.71 62.78
C SER A 64 14.14 -0.69 62.18
N GLU A 65 13.78 -0.82 60.92
CA GLU A 65 14.20 -1.97 60.11
C GLU A 65 15.30 -1.48 59.19
N ASP A 66 16.54 -1.82 59.58
CA ASP A 66 17.71 -1.80 58.71
C ASP A 66 17.44 -2.76 57.55
N LEU A 67 16.83 -2.23 56.49
CA LEU A 67 16.90 -2.86 55.18
C LEU A 67 18.26 -2.49 54.60
N ASP A 68 19.20 -3.42 54.76
CA ASP A 68 20.44 -3.49 54.01
C ASP A 68 20.14 -3.26 52.53
N LEU A 69 20.36 -2.02 52.12
CA LEU A 69 20.29 -1.57 50.74
C LEU A 69 21.52 -2.18 50.08
N VAL A 70 21.41 -3.46 49.70
CA VAL A 70 22.34 -4.12 48.79
C VAL A 70 22.33 -3.26 47.54
N LYS A 71 23.30 -2.35 47.44
CA LYS A 71 23.69 -1.73 46.19
C LYS A 71 24.08 -2.90 45.30
N VAL A 72 23.13 -3.35 44.49
CA VAL A 72 23.41 -4.16 43.30
C VAL A 72 24.34 -3.30 42.47
N VAL A 73 25.64 -3.52 42.65
CA VAL A 73 26.66 -2.98 41.78
C VAL A 73 26.26 -3.46 40.39
N PRO A 74 25.99 -2.57 39.42
CA PRO A 74 25.63 -3.02 38.09
C PRO A 74 26.81 -3.84 37.58
N GLU A 75 26.62 -5.16 37.46
CA GLU A 75 27.56 -6.02 36.75
C GLU A 75 27.86 -5.34 35.41
N LYS A 76 29.15 -5.12 35.12
CA LYS A 76 29.55 -4.50 33.86
C LYS A 76 29.02 -5.37 32.74
N ALA A 77 28.01 -4.87 32.04
CA ALA A 77 27.39 -5.60 30.95
C ALA A 77 28.46 -5.97 29.92
N VAL A 78 28.59 -7.27 29.64
CA VAL A 78 29.55 -7.77 28.66
C VAL A 78 29.06 -7.38 27.27
N LYS A 79 29.96 -6.91 26.42
CA LYS A 79 29.63 -6.55 25.04
C LYS A 79 29.75 -7.77 24.15
N PHE A 80 28.74 -8.06 23.35
CA PHE A 80 28.76 -9.11 22.35
C PHE A 80 28.41 -8.56 20.97
N LYS A 81 28.86 -9.27 19.94
CA LYS A 81 28.64 -8.89 18.54
C LYS A 81 27.43 -9.64 18.00
N VAL A 82 26.56 -8.91 17.31
CA VAL A 82 25.43 -9.49 16.56
C VAL A 82 25.51 -9.06 15.10
N ARG A 83 25.08 -9.95 14.21
CA ARG A 83 25.16 -9.76 12.76
C ARG A 83 23.77 -9.48 12.21
N ALA A 84 23.65 -8.44 11.40
CA ALA A 84 22.46 -8.18 10.62
C ALA A 84 22.67 -8.56 9.16
N VAL A 85 21.67 -9.24 8.59
CA VAL A 85 21.54 -9.50 7.17
C VAL A 85 20.39 -8.65 6.65
N VAL A 86 20.69 -7.75 5.73
CA VAL A 86 19.74 -6.79 5.14
C VAL A 86 19.51 -7.16 3.70
N THR A 87 18.26 -7.45 3.35
CA THR A 87 17.85 -7.80 1.98
C THR A 87 17.21 -6.60 1.32
N VAL A 88 17.80 -6.14 0.22
CA VAL A 88 17.33 -5.03 -0.59
C VAL A 88 16.92 -5.57 -1.96
N ARG A 89 15.79 -5.10 -2.46
CA ARG A 89 15.34 -5.43 -3.82
C ARG A 89 15.79 -4.33 -4.79
N ASN A 90 16.46 -4.74 -5.86
CA ASN A 90 16.86 -3.84 -6.94
C ASN A 90 15.66 -3.52 -7.84
N LYS A 91 15.65 -2.30 -8.38
CA LYS A 91 14.71 -1.92 -9.44
C LYS A 91 14.99 -2.73 -10.71
N ASN A 92 13.92 -3.13 -11.39
CA ASN A 92 13.97 -3.96 -12.59
C ASN A 92 14.47 -3.19 -13.83
N LYS A 93 14.34 -1.85 -13.86
CA LYS A 93 14.90 -1.00 -14.91
C LYS A 93 15.86 0.01 -14.29
N GLU A 94 17.10 -0.01 -14.74
CA GLU A 94 18.03 1.08 -14.47
C GLU A 94 17.86 2.14 -15.56
N ASP A 95 17.33 3.31 -15.22
CA ASP A 95 17.46 4.48 -16.08
C ASP A 95 18.93 4.94 -16.08
N PHE A 96 19.43 5.48 -17.20
CA PHE A 96 20.80 6.02 -17.28
C PHE A 96 21.11 7.04 -16.16
N LYS A 97 20.08 7.81 -15.74
CA LYS A 97 20.17 8.71 -14.58
C LYS A 97 20.36 7.95 -13.28
N GLU A 98 19.65 6.83 -13.08
CA GLU A 98 19.80 5.98 -11.90
C GLU A 98 21.16 5.28 -11.89
N THR A 99 21.70 4.82 -13.02
CA THR A 99 23.05 4.25 -13.09
C THR A 99 24.11 5.28 -12.72
N PHE A 100 23.97 6.52 -13.18
CA PHE A 100 24.88 7.61 -12.80
C PHE A 100 24.77 7.95 -11.31
N VAL A 101 23.56 7.98 -10.76
CA VAL A 101 23.38 8.23 -9.33
C VAL A 101 23.85 7.06 -8.47
N LYS A 102 23.67 5.80 -8.90
CA LYS A 102 24.27 4.63 -8.23
C LYS A 102 25.79 4.72 -8.21
N HIS A 103 26.41 5.26 -9.27
CA HIS A 103 27.85 5.50 -9.31
C HIS A 103 28.27 6.61 -8.34
N LEU A 104 27.49 7.68 -8.22
CA LEU A 104 27.70 8.74 -7.22
C LEU A 104 27.50 8.24 -5.80
N ASP A 105 26.46 7.44 -5.55
CA ASP A 105 26.18 6.83 -4.25
C ASP A 105 27.33 5.89 -3.85
N ALA A 106 27.80 5.04 -4.77
CA ALA A 106 28.97 4.18 -4.58
C ALA A 106 30.28 4.96 -4.33
N PHE A 107 30.39 6.18 -4.88
CA PHE A 107 31.49 7.10 -4.61
C PHE A 107 31.34 7.76 -3.23
N THR A 108 30.14 8.17 -2.83
CA THR A 108 29.88 8.76 -1.51
C THR A 108 29.93 7.76 -0.35
N ASP A 109 29.73 6.47 -0.61
CA ASP A 109 29.93 5.39 0.38
C ASP A 109 31.38 5.29 0.84
N LYS A 110 32.33 5.50 -0.08
CA LYS A 110 33.76 5.59 0.24
C LYS A 110 34.11 6.81 1.09
N ILE A 111 33.21 7.78 1.17
CA ILE A 111 33.32 9.04 1.93
C ILE A 111 32.49 8.96 3.24
N GLY A 112 31.92 7.78 3.57
CA GLY A 112 31.26 7.53 4.86
C GLY A 112 29.78 7.91 4.93
N ARG A 113 29.13 8.20 3.80
CA ARG A 113 27.67 8.43 3.72
C ARG A 113 26.92 7.14 3.41
N ASN A 114 26.97 6.17 4.32
CA ASN A 114 26.32 4.87 4.15
C ASN A 114 24.94 4.80 4.85
N VAL A 115 24.15 3.78 4.50
CA VAL A 115 22.96 3.41 5.27
C VAL A 115 23.37 2.96 6.68
N ALA A 116 22.77 3.59 7.69
CA ALA A 116 23.01 3.31 9.10
C ALA A 116 21.77 2.69 9.75
N LEU A 117 22.01 1.70 10.62
CA LEU A 117 21.00 0.94 11.33
C LEU A 117 21.19 1.12 12.83
N GLU A 118 20.10 1.20 13.60
CA GLU A 118 20.15 1.29 15.06
C GLU A 118 19.05 0.40 15.64
N LEU A 119 19.44 -0.58 16.48
CA LEU A 119 18.51 -1.49 17.15
C LEU A 119 17.86 -0.80 18.34
N VAL A 120 16.59 -1.13 18.56
CA VAL A 120 15.81 -0.68 19.71
C VAL A 120 15.26 -1.90 20.45
N SER A 121 15.47 -1.93 21.76
CA SER A 121 14.98 -3.00 22.63
C SER A 121 13.50 -2.83 22.99
N ASN A 122 12.87 -3.96 23.32
CA ASN A 122 11.60 -4.00 24.03
C ASN A 122 11.67 -3.36 25.43
N ASP A 123 12.87 -3.34 26.01
CA ASP A 123 13.11 -2.87 27.37
C ASP A 123 13.39 -1.36 27.43
N ILE A 124 12.97 -0.77 28.54
CA ILE A 124 13.32 0.60 28.91
C ILE A 124 14.63 0.57 29.71
N ASP A 125 15.51 1.54 29.44
CA ASP A 125 16.67 1.81 30.28
C ASP A 125 16.21 2.49 31.59
N PRO A 126 16.47 1.88 32.76
CA PRO A 126 16.09 2.44 34.06
C PRO A 126 16.62 3.85 34.32
N LYS A 127 17.77 4.22 33.72
CA LYS A 127 18.41 5.52 33.93
C LYS A 127 17.76 6.63 33.10
N THR A 128 17.55 6.38 31.81
CA THR A 128 17.04 7.38 30.88
C THR A 128 15.52 7.38 30.77
N LYS A 129 14.85 6.34 31.28
CA LYS A 129 13.41 6.08 31.06
C LYS A 129 13.03 6.04 29.58
N ALA A 130 14.00 5.79 28.71
CA ALA A 130 13.85 5.69 27.26
C ALA A 130 14.14 4.26 26.80
N PRO A 131 13.72 3.86 25.59
CA PRO A 131 14.04 2.55 25.04
C PRO A 131 15.56 2.37 24.93
N LYS A 132 16.09 1.20 25.30
CA LYS A 132 17.52 0.91 25.11
C LYS A 132 17.82 0.88 23.60
N LYS A 133 18.89 1.58 23.19
CA LYS A 133 19.33 1.66 21.79
C LYS A 133 20.75 1.19 21.62
N SER A 134 21.05 0.55 20.50
CA SER A 134 22.43 0.22 20.13
C SER A 134 23.17 1.44 19.59
N ASN A 135 24.48 1.34 19.45
CA ASN A 135 25.21 2.26 18.57
C ASN A 135 24.77 2.05 17.11
N GLU A 136 24.98 3.07 16.26
CA GLU A 136 24.73 2.96 14.83
C GLU A 136 25.68 1.93 14.20
N ALA A 137 25.11 0.94 13.50
CA ALA A 137 25.85 0.01 12.67
C ALA A 137 25.70 0.40 11.21
N VAL A 138 26.84 0.49 10.52
CA VAL A 138 26.88 0.87 9.11
C VAL A 138 26.89 -0.38 8.23
N LEU A 139 26.08 -0.34 7.18
CA LEU A 139 26.04 -1.40 6.17
C LEU A 139 27.37 -1.52 5.42
N ARG A 140 27.87 -2.74 5.30
CA ARG A 140 29.14 -3.06 4.63
C ARG A 140 28.93 -3.42 3.17
N ASP A 141 29.94 -3.11 2.36
CA ASP A 141 30.08 -3.50 0.94
C ASP A 141 28.91 -3.05 0.04
N TRP A 142 28.23 -1.94 0.37
CA TRP A 142 27.13 -1.41 -0.44
C TRP A 142 27.56 -1.18 -1.90
N SER A 143 28.58 -0.34 -2.09
CA SER A 143 29.20 -0.02 -3.37
C SER A 143 29.76 -1.21 -4.17
N LYS A 144 30.17 -2.30 -3.51
CA LYS A 144 30.69 -3.50 -4.21
C LYS A 144 29.55 -4.34 -4.78
N LYS A 145 28.44 -4.45 -4.04
CA LYS A 145 27.32 -5.32 -4.39
C LYS A 145 26.18 -4.60 -5.11
N SER A 146 26.15 -3.26 -5.11
CA SER A 146 25.11 -2.45 -5.78
C SER A 146 25.09 -2.62 -7.30
N ASN A 147 26.21 -3.03 -7.91
CA ASN A 147 26.33 -3.27 -9.35
C ASN A 147 25.90 -4.69 -9.78
N LEU A 148 25.48 -5.54 -8.83
CA LEU A 148 25.01 -6.87 -9.15
C LEU A 148 23.64 -6.76 -9.83
N LYS A 149 23.52 -7.35 -11.03
CA LYS A 149 22.24 -7.46 -11.77
C LYS A 149 21.30 -8.52 -11.17
N THR A 150 21.29 -8.66 -9.86
CA THR A 150 20.43 -9.60 -9.14
C THR A 150 19.21 -8.85 -8.60
N GLU A 151 18.03 -9.48 -8.67
CA GLU A 151 16.78 -8.92 -8.15
C GLU A 151 16.87 -8.58 -6.66
N ARG A 152 17.54 -9.43 -5.88
CA ARG A 152 17.73 -9.28 -4.42
C ARG A 152 19.21 -9.25 -4.09
N VAL A 153 19.61 -8.32 -3.24
CA VAL A 153 21.00 -8.18 -2.77
C VAL A 153 21.02 -8.22 -1.25
N ASN A 154 21.91 -9.05 -0.71
CA ASN A 154 22.11 -9.21 0.73
C ASN A 154 23.36 -8.45 1.19
N TYR A 155 23.13 -7.53 2.11
CA TYR A 155 24.15 -6.73 2.79
C TYR A 155 24.28 -7.16 4.24
N THR A 156 25.43 -6.85 4.84
CA THR A 156 25.70 -7.20 6.25
C THR A 156 26.06 -5.97 7.06
N ALA A 157 25.64 -5.96 8.33
CA ALA A 157 26.10 -5.00 9.33
C ALA A 157 26.41 -5.72 10.63
N GLU A 158 27.31 -5.18 11.43
CA GLU A 158 27.67 -5.73 12.74
C GLU A 158 27.33 -4.71 13.82
N PHE A 159 26.59 -5.16 14.84
CA PHE A 159 26.32 -4.37 16.03
C PHE A 159 27.14 -4.89 17.20
N VAL A 160 27.52 -3.98 18.08
CA VAL A 160 28.05 -4.31 19.40
C VAL A 160 27.00 -3.90 20.42
N VAL A 161 26.43 -4.88 21.11
CA VAL A 161 25.33 -4.70 22.08
C VAL A 161 25.75 -5.24 23.44
N ASP A 162 25.23 -4.62 24.50
CA ASP A 162 25.49 -5.04 25.88
C ASP A 162 24.61 -6.25 26.22
N SER A 163 25.09 -7.18 27.07
CA SER A 163 24.34 -8.38 27.49
C SER A 163 22.99 -8.06 28.13
N ASN A 164 22.82 -6.86 28.70
CA ASN A 164 21.58 -6.39 29.29
C ASN A 164 20.67 -5.64 28.29
N PHE A 165 20.97 -5.67 26.99
CA PHE A 165 20.18 -4.99 25.96
C PHE A 165 18.75 -5.53 25.88
N GLY A 166 18.53 -6.81 26.21
CA GLY A 166 17.23 -7.46 26.09
C GLY A 166 16.94 -7.91 24.65
N ILE A 167 15.66 -8.09 24.33
CA ILE A 167 15.21 -8.54 23.00
C ILE A 167 15.00 -7.33 22.09
N PRO A 168 15.61 -7.28 20.88
CA PRO A 168 15.36 -6.22 19.92
C PRO A 168 13.93 -6.31 19.38
N GLY A 169 13.19 -5.21 19.49
CA GLY A 169 11.78 -5.12 19.06
C GLY A 169 11.55 -4.21 17.86
N ALA A 170 12.47 -3.27 17.61
CA ALA A 170 12.45 -2.41 16.45
C ALA A 170 13.86 -2.13 15.95
N ILE A 171 13.96 -1.69 14.70
CA ILE A 171 15.19 -1.23 14.08
C ILE A 171 14.91 0.06 13.32
N THR A 172 15.77 1.05 13.49
CA THR A 172 15.71 2.28 12.71
C THR A 172 16.74 2.26 11.58
N VAL A 173 16.38 2.84 10.45
CA VAL A 173 17.16 2.87 9.22
C VAL A 173 17.28 4.32 8.77
N ALA A 174 18.52 4.79 8.62
CA ALA A 174 18.85 6.10 8.10
C ALA A 174 19.53 5.94 6.73
N ASN A 175 18.84 6.39 5.68
CA ASN A 175 19.39 6.38 4.33
C ASN A 175 20.12 7.71 4.06
N LYS A 176 21.46 7.65 4.03
CA LYS A 176 22.33 8.80 3.73
C LYS A 176 22.67 8.91 2.23
N HIS A 177 22.15 8.02 1.39
CA HIS A 177 22.34 8.03 -0.07
C HIS A 177 21.44 9.08 -0.73
N GLN A 178 21.71 9.37 -2.00
CA GLN A 178 20.89 10.29 -2.79
C GLN A 178 19.55 9.70 -3.21
N GLN A 179 19.51 8.38 -3.43
CA GLN A 179 18.31 7.69 -3.88
C GLN A 179 17.66 6.89 -2.76
N GLU A 180 16.35 6.71 -2.89
CA GLU A 180 15.62 5.71 -2.13
C GLU A 180 15.93 4.29 -2.63
N PHE A 181 15.78 3.31 -1.75
CA PHE A 181 15.88 1.89 -2.10
C PHE A 181 14.76 1.10 -1.45
N PHE A 182 14.42 -0.05 -2.03
CA PHE A 182 13.38 -0.92 -1.49
C PHE A 182 13.97 -1.92 -0.50
N LEU A 183 13.64 -1.75 0.77
CA LEU A 183 14.05 -2.65 1.85
C LEU A 183 13.03 -3.77 2.01
N GLU A 184 13.44 -5.01 1.72
CA GLU A 184 12.56 -6.18 1.79
C GLU A 184 12.50 -6.71 3.24
N SER A 185 13.65 -6.98 3.85
CA SER A 185 13.73 -7.51 5.21
C SER A 185 15.07 -7.26 5.89
N ILE A 186 15.06 -7.29 7.22
CA ILE A 186 16.27 -7.36 8.05
C ILE A 186 16.17 -8.56 8.98
N THR A 187 17.24 -9.36 9.06
CA THR A 187 17.35 -10.48 10.02
C THR A 187 18.57 -10.25 10.90
N ILE A 188 18.39 -10.33 12.22
CA ILE A 188 19.45 -10.17 13.21
C ILE A 188 19.78 -11.52 13.84
N GLU A 189 21.03 -11.92 13.77
CA GLU A 189 21.57 -13.18 14.30
C GLU A 189 22.54 -12.90 15.46
N GLY A 190 22.56 -13.79 16.46
CA GLY A 190 23.51 -13.74 17.58
C GLY A 190 22.89 -13.36 18.94
N PHE A 191 21.57 -13.17 19.01
CA PHE A 191 20.87 -13.08 20.29
C PHE A 191 20.55 -14.48 20.85
N ALA A 192 20.51 -14.62 22.17
CA ALA A 192 20.19 -15.88 22.85
C ALA A 192 18.75 -16.36 22.57
N CYS A 193 17.83 -15.45 22.23
CA CYS A 193 16.46 -15.76 21.84
C CYS A 193 16.32 -16.30 20.40
N GLY A 194 17.43 -16.50 19.69
CA GLY A 194 17.44 -16.89 18.29
C GLY A 194 17.38 -15.71 17.32
N PRO A 195 17.24 -15.98 16.00
CA PRO A 195 17.19 -14.95 14.98
C PRO A 195 15.95 -14.06 15.12
N VAL A 196 16.11 -12.75 15.00
CA VAL A 196 15.00 -11.79 15.05
C VAL A 196 14.75 -11.23 13.65
N HIS A 197 13.50 -11.29 13.19
CA HIS A 197 13.11 -10.92 11.84
C HIS A 197 12.30 -9.62 11.80
N PHE A 198 12.63 -8.75 10.85
CA PHE A 198 11.98 -7.48 10.58
C PHE A 198 11.48 -7.46 9.12
N PRO A 199 10.21 -7.82 8.87
CA PRO A 199 9.62 -7.75 7.54
C PRO A 199 9.33 -6.30 7.19
N CYS A 200 10.10 -5.73 6.25
CA CYS A 200 10.08 -4.29 5.98
C CYS A 200 9.17 -3.93 4.80
N ASN A 201 9.40 -4.56 3.65
CA ASN A 201 8.67 -4.36 2.38
C ASN A 201 8.30 -2.90 2.09
N SER A 202 9.27 -1.99 2.18
CA SER A 202 9.02 -0.55 2.06
C SER A 202 10.18 0.19 1.42
N TRP A 203 9.87 1.28 0.73
CA TRP A 203 10.86 2.21 0.21
C TRP A 203 11.46 3.05 1.34
N VAL A 204 12.79 3.08 1.46
CA VAL A 204 13.51 3.93 2.43
C VAL A 204 13.99 5.19 1.72
N GLN A 205 13.30 6.30 1.98
CA GLN A 205 13.57 7.62 1.39
C GLN A 205 14.97 8.13 1.75
N SER A 206 15.57 8.93 0.85
CA SER A 206 16.79 9.66 1.17
C SER A 206 16.55 10.66 2.31
N LYS A 207 17.59 10.94 3.10
CA LYS A 207 17.58 11.99 4.13
C LYS A 207 17.21 13.38 3.58
N LYS A 208 17.37 13.60 2.27
CA LYS A 208 16.94 14.84 1.59
C LYS A 208 15.41 14.99 1.59
N ASP A 209 14.72 13.89 1.33
CA ASP A 209 13.26 13.88 1.20
C ASP A 209 12.58 13.65 2.55
N HIS A 210 13.18 12.81 3.40
CA HIS A 210 12.71 12.52 4.74
C HIS A 210 13.89 12.59 5.74
N PRO A 211 14.03 13.69 6.50
CA PRO A 211 15.19 13.88 7.39
C PRO A 211 15.18 12.92 8.60
N GLY A 212 14.04 12.31 8.92
CA GLY A 212 13.87 11.34 9.99
C GLY A 212 14.50 9.98 9.69
N LYS A 213 14.63 9.15 10.73
CA LYS A 213 14.97 7.73 10.57
C LYS A 213 13.68 6.93 10.36
N ARG A 214 13.67 6.03 9.38
CA ARG A 214 12.58 5.07 9.20
C ARG A 214 12.64 4.02 10.28
N ILE A 215 11.50 3.58 10.80
CA ILE A 215 11.42 2.52 11.81
C ILE A 215 10.73 1.29 11.24
N PHE A 216 11.23 0.11 11.62
CA PHE A 216 10.64 -1.18 11.31
C PHE A 216 10.56 -2.00 12.59
N PHE A 217 9.42 -2.67 12.79
CA PHE A 217 9.18 -3.51 13.97
C PHE A 217 9.48 -4.97 13.65
N SER A 218 9.80 -5.75 14.68
CA SER A 218 9.93 -7.21 14.51
C SER A 218 8.59 -7.83 14.13
N ASN A 219 8.61 -9.06 13.62
CA ASN A 219 7.42 -9.78 13.22
C ASN A 219 6.53 -10.27 14.38
N GLN A 220 6.74 -9.78 15.60
CA GLN A 220 5.96 -10.16 16.78
C GLN A 220 4.69 -9.29 16.85
N PRO A 221 3.48 -9.90 16.81
CA PRO A 221 2.24 -9.16 16.88
C PRO A 221 1.91 -8.77 18.33
N TYR A 222 1.48 -7.54 18.54
CA TYR A 222 1.03 -7.04 19.85
C TYR A 222 -0.24 -6.21 19.73
N LEU A 223 -1.20 -6.44 20.62
CA LEU A 223 -2.27 -5.46 20.87
C LEU A 223 -1.69 -4.16 21.48
N PRO A 224 -2.43 -3.03 21.45
CA PRO A 224 -1.95 -1.78 22.03
C PRO A 224 -1.49 -1.92 23.49
N ASP A 225 -2.26 -2.63 24.33
CA ASP A 225 -1.97 -2.80 25.75
C ASP A 225 -0.78 -3.75 26.02
N GLU A 226 -0.60 -4.73 25.13
CA GLU A 226 0.49 -5.72 25.17
C GLU A 226 1.80 -5.20 24.58
N THR A 227 1.79 -4.03 23.94
CA THR A 227 2.98 -3.48 23.29
C THR A 227 4.08 -3.28 24.33
N PRO A 228 5.30 -3.85 24.13
CA PRO A 228 6.40 -3.71 25.06
C PRO A 228 6.70 -2.25 25.38
N ALA A 229 7.04 -1.95 26.63
CA ALA A 229 7.15 -0.58 27.11
C ALA A 229 8.16 0.27 26.31
N GLY A 230 9.27 -0.34 25.86
CA GLY A 230 10.26 0.32 25.00
C GLY A 230 9.76 0.65 23.59
N LEU A 231 8.67 0.04 23.14
CA LEU A 231 8.13 0.25 21.78
C LEU A 231 6.90 1.16 21.73
N ARG A 232 6.19 1.38 22.85
CA ARG A 232 4.91 2.12 22.88
C ARG A 232 5.01 3.51 22.24
N ALA A 233 5.98 4.31 22.68
CA ALA A 233 6.17 5.66 22.15
C ALA A 233 6.55 5.66 20.66
N LEU A 234 7.29 4.64 20.21
CA LEU A 234 7.70 4.49 18.82
C LEU A 234 6.54 4.07 17.92
N ARG A 235 5.70 3.15 18.39
CA ARG A 235 4.46 2.73 17.71
C ARG A 235 3.54 3.93 17.49
N GLU A 236 3.29 4.72 18.54
CA GLU A 236 2.47 5.93 18.43
C GLU A 236 3.09 6.97 17.50
N LYS A 237 4.42 7.13 17.54
CA LYS A 237 5.12 8.06 16.67
C LYS A 237 4.97 7.69 15.20
N GLU A 238 5.20 6.42 14.84
CA GLU A 238 5.00 5.95 13.45
C GLU A 238 3.54 6.17 13.02
N LEU A 239 2.55 5.87 13.89
CA LEU A 239 1.14 6.11 13.57
C LEU A 239 0.83 7.60 13.33
N ARG A 240 1.43 8.51 14.10
CA ARG A 240 1.28 9.96 13.87
C ARG A 240 1.92 10.38 12.55
N GLU A 241 3.12 9.90 12.25
CA GLU A 241 3.81 10.18 10.99
C GLU A 241 3.02 9.66 9.78
N LEU A 242 2.40 8.48 9.89
CA LEU A 242 1.54 7.91 8.85
C LEU A 242 0.23 8.69 8.64
N ARG A 243 -0.33 9.33 9.68
CA ARG A 243 -1.54 10.18 9.52
C ARG A 243 -1.21 11.56 8.95
N GLY A 244 -0.01 12.05 9.21
CA GLY A 244 0.37 13.42 8.89
C GLY A 244 -0.42 14.45 9.71
N ASP A 245 -0.47 15.67 9.21
CA ASP A 245 -1.05 16.85 9.86
C ASP A 245 -2.31 17.40 9.16
N GLY A 246 -2.78 16.73 8.11
CA GLY A 246 -3.93 17.14 7.29
C GLY A 246 -3.66 18.30 6.32
N ASN A 247 -2.44 18.83 6.24
CA ASN A 247 -2.12 20.06 5.51
C ASN A 247 -1.06 19.85 4.44
N GLY A 248 -1.02 20.72 3.42
CA GLY A 248 0.01 20.70 2.38
C GLY A 248 -0.18 19.66 1.28
N GLU A 249 0.55 19.82 0.19
CA GLU A 249 0.57 18.93 -0.97
C GLU A 249 1.40 17.67 -0.67
N ARG A 250 0.91 16.52 -1.12
CA ARG A 250 1.59 15.24 -0.95
C ARG A 250 2.69 15.04 -2.00
N LYS A 251 3.89 14.67 -1.55
CA LYS A 251 5.03 14.32 -2.40
C LYS A 251 5.02 12.82 -2.71
N LEU A 252 5.59 12.43 -3.85
CA LEU A 252 5.65 11.01 -4.25
C LEU A 252 6.40 10.10 -3.26
N SER A 253 7.30 10.67 -2.44
CA SER A 253 8.03 9.96 -1.40
C SER A 253 7.29 9.86 -0.06
N ASP A 254 6.17 10.57 0.11
CA ASP A 254 5.40 10.60 1.36
C ASP A 254 4.65 9.29 1.60
N ARG A 255 4.51 8.92 2.88
CA ARG A 255 3.75 7.75 3.36
C ARG A 255 2.52 8.16 4.18
N ILE A 256 1.92 9.30 3.84
CA ILE A 256 0.84 9.92 4.61
C ILE A 256 -0.51 9.43 4.09
N TYR A 257 -1.29 8.83 4.97
CA TYR A 257 -2.63 8.33 4.73
C TYR A 257 -3.63 9.30 5.37
N ASP A 258 -4.42 9.94 4.52
CA ASP A 258 -5.45 10.87 4.96
C ASP A 258 -6.62 10.87 3.96
N PHE A 259 -7.74 11.45 4.37
CA PHE A 259 -9.01 11.39 3.63
C PHE A 259 -9.33 12.70 2.96
N ASP A 260 -9.97 12.59 1.79
CA ASP A 260 -10.56 13.72 1.10
C ASP A 260 -11.74 13.24 0.24
N VAL A 261 -12.54 14.17 -0.27
CA VAL A 261 -13.71 13.92 -1.12
C VAL A 261 -13.29 13.81 -2.59
N TYR A 262 -14.16 13.31 -3.46
CA TYR A 262 -13.92 13.31 -4.90
C TYR A 262 -14.28 14.67 -5.50
N ASN A 263 -13.40 15.65 -5.27
CA ASN A 263 -13.42 16.98 -5.88
C ASN A 263 -12.33 17.15 -6.96
N ASP A 264 -11.69 16.07 -7.39
CA ASP A 264 -10.54 16.05 -8.29
C ASP A 264 -10.84 15.38 -9.65
N LEU A 265 -12.11 15.07 -9.91
CA LEU A 265 -12.57 14.42 -11.15
C LEU A 265 -12.75 15.42 -12.30
N GLY A 266 -13.24 16.62 -11.99
CA GLY A 266 -13.52 17.69 -12.95
C GLY A 266 -12.27 18.48 -13.34
N ASN A 267 -12.38 19.28 -14.39
CA ASN A 267 -11.38 20.28 -14.76
C ASN A 267 -12.07 21.58 -15.22
N PRO A 268 -12.68 22.35 -14.30
CA PRO A 268 -13.43 23.56 -14.64
C PRO A 268 -12.58 24.63 -15.36
N ASP A 269 -11.25 24.63 -15.17
CA ASP A 269 -10.32 25.54 -15.88
C ASP A 269 -10.30 25.31 -17.40
N LYS A 270 -10.70 24.12 -17.86
CA LYS A 270 -10.88 23.81 -19.30
C LYS A 270 -12.26 24.17 -19.85
N GLY A 271 -13.15 24.68 -19.01
CA GLY A 271 -14.52 25.06 -19.37
C GLY A 271 -15.59 24.26 -18.63
N ILE A 272 -16.82 24.76 -18.70
CA ILE A 272 -17.97 24.26 -17.94
C ILE A 272 -18.30 22.78 -18.23
N ASP A 273 -18.06 22.32 -19.46
CA ASP A 273 -18.29 20.92 -19.87
C ASP A 273 -17.37 19.91 -19.16
N PHE A 274 -16.27 20.40 -18.59
CA PHE A 274 -15.31 19.62 -17.81
C PHE A 274 -15.53 19.74 -16.30
N ALA A 275 -16.40 20.64 -15.84
CA ALA A 275 -16.75 20.75 -14.43
C ALA A 275 -17.52 19.50 -13.98
N ARG A 276 -17.24 19.00 -12.77
CA ARG A 276 -17.93 17.85 -12.18
C ARG A 276 -18.33 18.18 -10.75
N PRO A 277 -19.50 17.70 -10.30
CA PRO A 277 -19.91 17.89 -8.93
C PRO A 277 -18.99 17.11 -7.97
N VAL A 278 -18.74 17.68 -6.81
CA VAL A 278 -18.02 17.00 -5.73
C VAL A 278 -18.84 15.80 -5.23
N LEU A 279 -18.19 14.63 -5.11
CA LEU A 279 -18.80 13.44 -4.50
C LEU A 279 -18.21 13.22 -3.09
N GLY A 280 -19.08 13.27 -2.09
CA GLY A 280 -18.73 13.27 -0.67
C GLY A 280 -19.58 14.28 0.11
N GLY A 281 -19.67 14.09 1.43
CA GLY A 281 -20.52 14.89 2.31
C GLY A 281 -21.99 14.48 2.27
N ASP A 282 -22.86 15.33 2.82
CA ASP A 282 -24.26 14.95 3.09
C ASP A 282 -25.15 14.97 1.84
N LYS A 283 -24.90 15.91 0.92
CA LYS A 283 -25.71 16.09 -0.30
C LYS A 283 -25.50 14.98 -1.32
N ARG A 284 -24.28 14.45 -1.42
CA ARG A 284 -23.88 13.42 -2.37
C ARG A 284 -22.97 12.43 -1.64
N PRO A 285 -23.54 11.57 -0.78
CA PRO A 285 -22.74 10.66 0.03
C PRO A 285 -21.94 9.75 -0.88
N TYR A 286 -20.64 9.69 -0.61
CA TYR A 286 -19.69 8.87 -1.36
C TYR A 286 -18.52 8.50 -0.44
N PRO A 287 -17.90 7.31 -0.64
CA PRO A 287 -16.66 6.96 0.04
C PRO A 287 -15.61 8.06 -0.10
N ARG A 288 -14.77 8.23 0.94
CA ARG A 288 -13.60 9.11 0.85
C ARG A 288 -12.51 8.45 0.03
N ARG A 289 -11.63 9.27 -0.53
CA ARG A 289 -10.41 8.84 -1.24
C ARG A 289 -9.17 9.28 -0.48
N CYS A 290 -8.00 8.85 -0.94
CA CYS A 290 -6.72 9.30 -0.41
C CYS A 290 -6.51 10.79 -0.72
N ARG A 291 -6.27 11.59 0.33
CA ARG A 291 -5.95 13.02 0.19
C ARG A 291 -4.66 13.20 -0.61
N THR A 292 -4.67 14.16 -1.52
CA THR A 292 -3.51 14.54 -2.33
C THR A 292 -3.04 15.97 -2.04
N GLY A 293 -3.95 16.85 -1.62
CA GLY A 293 -3.63 18.18 -1.11
C GLY A 293 -3.05 19.14 -2.14
N ARG A 294 -3.28 18.91 -3.44
CA ARG A 294 -2.90 19.85 -4.50
C ARG A 294 -3.72 21.13 -4.35
N PRO A 295 -3.24 22.26 -4.90
CA PRO A 295 -4.01 23.49 -4.88
C PRO A 295 -5.37 23.33 -5.58
N PRO A 296 -6.36 24.16 -5.23
CA PRO A 296 -7.61 24.22 -5.97
C PRO A 296 -7.39 24.68 -7.42
N THR A 297 -8.40 24.49 -8.26
CA THR A 297 -8.46 25.05 -9.63
C THR A 297 -8.62 26.56 -9.59
N ASP A 298 -8.22 27.25 -10.66
CA ASP A 298 -8.31 28.71 -10.74
C ASP A 298 -9.78 29.19 -10.81
N THR A 299 -10.65 28.37 -11.40
CA THR A 299 -12.08 28.67 -11.62
C THR A 299 -13.01 28.23 -10.50
N ASP A 300 -12.67 27.20 -9.71
CA ASP A 300 -13.46 26.72 -8.57
C ASP A 300 -12.58 26.33 -7.39
N LEU A 301 -12.74 27.06 -6.27
CA LEU A 301 -12.01 26.82 -5.02
C LEU A 301 -12.36 25.48 -4.36
N ASN A 302 -13.50 24.87 -4.70
CA ASN A 302 -13.92 23.58 -4.17
C ASN A 302 -13.39 22.40 -4.98
N SER A 303 -12.89 22.64 -6.20
CA SER A 303 -12.34 21.62 -7.08
C SER A 303 -10.82 21.58 -6.94
N GLU A 304 -10.25 20.41 -6.67
CA GLU A 304 -8.80 20.24 -6.63
C GLU A 304 -8.23 20.22 -8.06
N SER A 305 -7.07 20.86 -8.26
CA SER A 305 -6.37 20.84 -9.54
C SER A 305 -6.03 19.42 -10.00
N ARG A 306 -6.03 19.20 -11.32
CA ARG A 306 -5.77 17.87 -11.89
C ARG A 306 -4.29 17.66 -12.21
N VAL A 307 -3.84 16.44 -11.94
CA VAL A 307 -2.59 15.93 -12.50
C VAL A 307 -2.85 15.40 -13.90
N GLU A 308 -2.25 16.04 -14.90
CA GLU A 308 -2.28 15.54 -16.27
C GLU A 308 -1.24 14.46 -16.51
N LYS A 309 -1.57 13.54 -17.42
CA LYS A 309 -0.64 12.50 -17.82
C LYS A 309 0.53 13.09 -18.61
N PRO A 310 1.74 12.52 -18.49
CA PRO A 310 2.08 11.24 -17.87
C PRO A 310 2.46 11.29 -16.38
N LEU A 311 2.23 12.41 -15.69
CA LEU A 311 2.64 12.56 -14.29
C LEU A 311 1.85 11.60 -13.38
N PRO A 312 2.51 10.97 -12.39
CA PRO A 312 1.85 10.05 -11.48
C PRO A 312 0.97 10.80 -10.48
N MET A 313 -0.22 10.27 -10.23
CA MET A 313 -1.06 10.71 -9.12
C MET A 313 -0.46 10.20 -7.81
N TYR A 314 -0.48 11.05 -6.77
CA TYR A 314 0.00 10.65 -5.45
C TYR A 314 -0.84 9.50 -4.88
N VAL A 315 -0.13 8.50 -4.38
CA VAL A 315 -0.56 7.54 -3.38
C VAL A 315 0.61 7.40 -2.39
N PRO A 316 0.38 6.98 -1.15
CA PRO A 316 1.46 6.70 -0.21
C PRO A 316 2.53 5.82 -0.86
N ARG A 317 3.81 6.13 -0.66
CA ARG A 317 4.93 5.60 -1.45
C ARG A 317 4.94 4.08 -1.61
N ASP A 318 4.54 3.37 -0.56
CA ASP A 318 4.50 1.91 -0.50
C ASP A 318 3.28 1.29 -1.20
N GLU A 319 2.22 2.07 -1.47
CA GLU A 319 1.01 1.68 -2.22
C GLU A 319 1.15 1.86 -3.74
N GLN A 320 2.20 2.56 -4.18
CA GLN A 320 2.44 2.78 -5.59
C GLN A 320 2.76 1.46 -6.31
N PHE A 321 2.24 1.30 -7.53
CA PHE A 321 2.61 0.15 -8.36
C PHE A 321 4.13 0.07 -8.57
N GLU A 322 4.62 -1.16 -8.48
CA GLU A 322 5.94 -1.50 -9.01
C GLU A 322 6.00 -1.20 -10.52
N GLU A 323 7.19 -0.89 -11.03
CA GLU A 323 7.42 -0.50 -12.42
C GLU A 323 6.83 -1.49 -13.43
N SER A 324 6.97 -2.79 -13.20
CA SER A 324 6.43 -3.85 -14.07
C SER A 324 4.91 -3.75 -14.20
N LYS A 325 4.21 -3.61 -13.06
CA LYS A 325 2.75 -3.41 -12.99
C LYS A 325 2.33 -2.07 -13.56
N MET A 326 3.06 -0.99 -13.28
CA MET A 326 2.80 0.34 -13.82
C MET A 326 2.90 0.35 -15.36
N ASN A 327 3.89 -0.36 -15.91
CA ASN A 327 4.03 -0.53 -17.35
C ASN A 327 2.83 -1.32 -17.93
N ALA A 328 2.46 -2.44 -17.31
CA ALA A 328 1.30 -3.22 -17.75
C ALA A 328 0.00 -2.39 -17.71
N PHE A 329 -0.23 -1.63 -16.64
CA PHE A 329 -1.37 -0.72 -16.50
C PHE A 329 -1.37 0.37 -17.57
N SER A 330 -0.22 1.00 -17.82
CA SER A 330 -0.08 2.05 -18.84
C SER A 330 -0.36 1.52 -20.25
N THR A 331 0.15 0.32 -20.57
CA THR A 331 -0.13 -0.37 -21.83
C THR A 331 -1.62 -0.73 -21.95
N GLY A 332 -2.22 -1.30 -20.90
CA GLY A 332 -3.65 -1.66 -20.89
C GLY A 332 -4.56 -0.45 -21.07
N ARG A 333 -4.21 0.68 -20.45
CA ARG A 333 -4.93 1.95 -20.66
C ARG A 333 -4.77 2.48 -22.08
N LEU A 334 -3.56 2.44 -22.65
CA LEU A 334 -3.34 2.88 -24.03
C LEU A 334 -4.17 2.02 -24.99
N LYS A 335 -4.17 0.69 -24.81
CA LYS A 335 -5.03 -0.24 -25.53
C LYS A 335 -6.50 0.20 -25.40
N GLY A 336 -6.98 0.47 -24.20
CA GLY A 336 -8.35 0.95 -23.95
C GLY A 336 -8.70 2.28 -24.64
N LEU A 337 -7.80 3.26 -24.61
CA LEU A 337 -8.00 4.54 -25.32
C LEU A 337 -8.08 4.32 -26.82
N LEU A 338 -7.15 3.57 -27.40
CA LEU A 338 -7.15 3.27 -28.82
C LEU A 338 -8.43 2.52 -29.22
N HIS A 339 -8.82 1.53 -28.41
CA HIS A 339 -10.07 0.79 -28.59
C HIS A 339 -11.30 1.71 -28.58
N SER A 340 -11.35 2.71 -27.69
CA SER A 340 -12.46 3.68 -27.64
C SER A 340 -12.54 4.62 -28.85
N ILE A 341 -11.43 4.81 -29.58
CA ILE A 341 -11.35 5.72 -30.74
C ILE A 341 -11.54 4.95 -32.07
N ILE A 342 -11.47 3.62 -32.07
CA ILE A 342 -11.72 2.80 -33.27
C ILE A 342 -13.04 3.16 -33.98
N PRO A 343 -14.18 3.37 -33.29
CA PRO A 343 -15.42 3.80 -33.93
C PRO A 343 -15.28 5.14 -34.66
N LEU A 344 -14.53 6.10 -34.09
CA LEU A 344 -14.27 7.41 -34.71
C LEU A 344 -13.35 7.27 -35.94
N LEU A 345 -12.33 6.41 -35.88
CA LEU A 345 -11.45 6.13 -37.02
C LEU A 345 -12.24 5.50 -38.18
N MET A 346 -13.10 4.52 -37.88
CA MET A 346 -14.01 3.92 -38.85
C MET A 346 -14.92 4.96 -39.51
N ALA A 347 -15.50 5.86 -38.72
CA ALA A 347 -16.39 6.92 -39.21
C ALA A 347 -15.67 7.99 -40.06
N SER A 348 -14.37 8.23 -39.82
CA SER A 348 -13.58 9.22 -40.57
C SER A 348 -13.16 8.76 -41.98
N ILE A 349 -13.06 7.44 -42.20
CA ILE A 349 -12.61 6.84 -43.47
C ILE A 349 -13.79 6.37 -44.32
N SER A 350 -14.87 5.90 -43.69
CA SER A 350 -16.09 5.49 -44.38
C SER A 350 -16.96 6.71 -44.71
N ALA A 351 -16.74 7.30 -45.88
CA ALA A 351 -17.50 8.48 -46.34
C ALA A 351 -19.04 8.28 -46.36
N ASN A 352 -19.53 7.04 -46.28
CA ASN A 352 -20.97 6.73 -46.40
C ASN A 352 -21.57 5.83 -45.30
N ASN A 353 -20.84 5.36 -44.27
CA ASN A 353 -21.47 4.56 -43.20
C ASN A 353 -20.77 4.71 -41.86
N LYS A 354 -21.46 5.33 -40.90
CA LYS A 354 -20.98 5.60 -39.53
C LYS A 354 -21.31 4.47 -38.54
N ASP A 355 -22.16 3.52 -38.94
CA ASP A 355 -22.70 2.49 -38.05
C ASP A 355 -22.28 1.08 -38.48
N PHE A 356 -22.27 0.14 -37.52
CA PHE A 356 -22.13 -1.29 -37.79
C PHE A 356 -23.33 -1.76 -38.62
N LYS A 357 -23.08 -2.40 -39.77
CA LYS A 357 -24.13 -2.89 -40.67
C LYS A 357 -24.65 -4.26 -40.28
N GLY A 358 -23.88 -5.01 -39.50
CA GLY A 358 -24.27 -6.33 -39.01
C GLY A 358 -23.25 -6.94 -38.05
N PHE A 359 -23.56 -8.12 -37.54
CA PHE A 359 -22.71 -8.84 -36.58
C PHE A 359 -21.33 -9.19 -37.14
N SER A 360 -21.19 -9.33 -38.47
CA SER A 360 -19.89 -9.52 -39.13
C SER A 360 -18.91 -8.37 -38.87
N ASP A 361 -19.42 -7.15 -38.74
CA ASP A 361 -18.58 -5.98 -38.51
C ASP A 361 -18.08 -5.95 -37.06
N ILE A 362 -18.91 -6.42 -36.12
CA ILE A 362 -18.52 -6.62 -34.72
C ILE A 362 -17.50 -7.76 -34.61
N ASP A 363 -17.75 -8.89 -35.28
CA ASP A 363 -16.82 -10.02 -35.36
C ASP A 363 -15.45 -9.59 -35.90
N SER A 364 -15.44 -8.63 -36.83
CA SER A 364 -14.20 -8.14 -37.44
C SER A 364 -13.26 -7.43 -36.45
N LEU A 365 -13.78 -6.89 -35.34
CA LEU A 365 -12.99 -6.27 -34.25
C LEU A 365 -12.03 -7.26 -33.58
N TYR A 366 -12.37 -8.55 -33.59
CA TYR A 366 -11.57 -9.62 -33.00
C TYR A 366 -10.66 -10.31 -34.04
N SER A 367 -10.84 -10.00 -35.32
CA SER A 367 -10.06 -10.57 -36.43
C SER A 367 -8.87 -9.66 -36.80
N GLU A 368 -7.77 -10.24 -37.29
CA GLU A 368 -6.58 -9.48 -37.72
C GLU A 368 -6.86 -8.51 -38.89
N GLY A 369 -7.96 -8.71 -39.61
CA GLY A 369 -8.30 -7.97 -40.83
C GLY A 369 -8.73 -6.52 -40.64
N LEU A 370 -9.00 -6.04 -39.41
CA LEU A 370 -9.50 -4.67 -39.20
C LEU A 370 -8.44 -3.61 -39.55
N LEU A 371 -7.17 -3.85 -39.18
CA LEU A 371 -6.07 -2.93 -39.47
C LEU A 371 -5.69 -2.88 -40.93
N LEU A 372 -5.70 -4.04 -41.58
CA LEU A 372 -5.46 -4.17 -43.02
C LEU A 372 -6.56 -3.49 -43.83
N LYS A 373 -7.82 -3.58 -43.39
CA LYS A 373 -8.96 -2.86 -44.00
C LYS A 373 -8.90 -1.35 -43.81
N LEU A 374 -8.31 -0.89 -42.71
CA LEU A 374 -8.26 0.53 -42.37
C LEU A 374 -7.08 1.28 -43.02
N GLY A 375 -6.01 0.59 -43.45
CA GLY A 375 -4.81 1.24 -44.02
C GLY A 375 -4.04 2.14 -43.03
N LEU A 376 -4.33 2.03 -41.73
CA LEU A 376 -3.92 2.97 -40.67
C LEU A 376 -2.64 2.58 -39.92
N GLN A 377 -1.96 1.51 -40.32
CA GLN A 377 -0.89 0.92 -39.51
C GLN A 377 0.29 1.89 -39.28
N ASP A 378 0.74 2.62 -40.30
CA ASP A 378 1.99 3.39 -40.19
C ASP A 378 1.83 4.84 -39.71
N GLU A 379 0.71 5.51 -40.00
CA GLU A 379 0.55 6.94 -39.67
C GLU A 379 0.09 7.19 -38.23
N ILE A 380 -0.76 6.32 -37.69
CA ILE A 380 -1.29 6.45 -36.32
C ILE A 380 -0.25 6.04 -35.30
N LEU A 381 0.45 4.92 -35.53
CA LEU A 381 1.48 4.41 -34.61
C LEU A 381 2.67 5.38 -34.46
N LYS A 382 3.00 6.17 -35.50
CA LYS A 382 4.07 7.18 -35.44
C LYS A 382 3.72 8.43 -34.63
N LYS A 383 2.43 8.78 -34.49
CA LYS A 383 1.97 9.99 -33.79
C LYS A 383 1.60 9.75 -32.32
N ILE A 384 1.46 8.49 -31.90
CA ILE A 384 1.12 8.15 -30.52
C ILE A 384 2.40 8.08 -29.67
N PRO A 385 2.47 8.79 -28.53
CA PRO A 385 3.56 8.63 -27.57
C PRO A 385 3.52 7.22 -26.97
N MET A 386 4.34 6.31 -27.50
CA MET A 386 4.39 4.92 -27.05
C MET A 386 5.32 4.81 -25.82
N PRO A 387 4.86 4.21 -24.70
CA PRO A 387 5.76 3.85 -23.61
C PRO A 387 6.88 2.95 -24.14
N LYS A 388 8.13 3.13 -23.69
CA LYS A 388 9.31 2.37 -24.18
C LYS A 388 9.17 0.84 -24.08
N ALA A 389 8.23 0.33 -23.28
CA ALA A 389 7.91 -1.10 -23.19
C ALA A 389 7.05 -1.63 -24.35
N VAL A 390 6.47 -0.75 -25.17
CA VAL A 390 5.52 -1.09 -26.24
C VAL A 390 6.21 -1.30 -27.59
N SER A 391 7.48 -0.90 -27.75
CA SER A 391 8.26 -1.20 -28.96
C SER A 391 8.54 -2.71 -29.16
N LYS A 392 8.26 -3.55 -28.15
CA LYS A 392 8.32 -5.02 -28.24
C LYS A 392 6.97 -5.66 -28.58
N ILE A 393 5.87 -4.90 -28.61
CA ILE A 393 4.58 -5.43 -29.04
C ILE A 393 4.61 -5.40 -30.57
N GLN A 394 4.77 -6.58 -31.16
CA GLN A 394 4.82 -6.81 -32.59
C GLN A 394 3.66 -6.10 -33.33
N GLU A 395 4.02 -5.64 -34.52
CA GLU A 395 3.21 -5.06 -35.59
C GLU A 395 1.82 -5.74 -35.68
N GLY A 396 0.79 -5.08 -35.13
CA GLY A 396 -0.63 -5.47 -35.31
C GLY A 396 -1.41 -5.85 -34.04
N GLY A 397 -0.75 -6.07 -32.89
CA GLY A 397 -1.43 -6.61 -31.69
C GLY A 397 -2.17 -5.61 -30.80
N LEU A 398 -1.94 -4.29 -30.93
CA LEU A 398 -2.46 -3.30 -29.98
C LEU A 398 -3.91 -2.86 -30.25
N LEU A 399 -4.40 -3.08 -31.48
CA LEU A 399 -5.73 -2.65 -31.92
C LEU A 399 -6.70 -3.82 -32.16
N LYS A 400 -6.20 -5.07 -32.11
CA LYS A 400 -7.01 -6.29 -32.14
C LYS A 400 -7.61 -6.50 -30.75
N TYR A 401 -8.93 -6.67 -30.69
CA TYR A 401 -9.59 -7.05 -29.46
C TYR A 401 -9.34 -8.52 -29.13
N ASP A 402 -9.22 -8.82 -27.85
CA ASP A 402 -9.18 -10.20 -27.37
C ASP A 402 -10.58 -10.80 -27.54
N VAL A 403 -10.66 -12.03 -28.08
CA VAL A 403 -11.94 -12.70 -28.33
C VAL A 403 -12.65 -12.95 -26.98
N PRO A 404 -13.88 -12.44 -26.76
CA PRO A 404 -14.62 -12.67 -25.54
C PRO A 404 -14.91 -14.16 -25.34
N LYS A 405 -14.79 -14.64 -24.09
CA LYS A 405 -14.98 -16.08 -23.78
C LYS A 405 -16.36 -16.60 -24.20
N ILE A 406 -17.40 -15.78 -24.08
CA ILE A 406 -18.77 -16.15 -24.47
C ILE A 406 -18.91 -16.53 -25.94
N VAL A 407 -18.23 -15.83 -26.85
CA VAL A 407 -18.27 -16.10 -28.31
C VAL A 407 -17.19 -17.09 -28.78
N SER A 408 -16.31 -17.55 -27.88
CA SER A 408 -15.16 -18.38 -28.24
C SER A 408 -15.53 -19.79 -28.73
N LYS A 409 -16.67 -20.34 -28.25
CA LYS A 409 -17.18 -21.67 -28.64
C LYS A 409 -18.39 -21.57 -29.56
N ASP A 410 -19.29 -20.64 -29.26
CA ASP A 410 -20.51 -20.40 -30.00
C ASP A 410 -20.68 -18.89 -30.17
N LYS A 411 -20.53 -18.40 -31.41
CA LYS A 411 -20.62 -16.98 -31.76
C LYS A 411 -21.99 -16.36 -31.46
N PHE A 412 -23.04 -17.18 -31.40
CA PHE A 412 -24.41 -16.74 -31.21
C PHE A 412 -24.93 -17.07 -29.80
N ALA A 413 -24.08 -17.59 -28.91
CA ALA A 413 -24.49 -17.95 -27.54
C ALA A 413 -25.17 -16.79 -26.80
N TRP A 414 -24.68 -15.56 -27.00
CA TRP A 414 -25.20 -14.36 -26.35
C TRP A 414 -26.61 -13.94 -26.80
N LEU A 415 -27.12 -14.49 -27.92
CA LEU A 415 -28.47 -14.22 -28.41
C LEU A 415 -29.54 -15.11 -27.78
N ARG A 416 -29.13 -16.18 -27.06
CA ARG A 416 -30.06 -17.17 -26.56
C ARG A 416 -30.63 -16.77 -25.19
N ASP A 417 -31.92 -17.01 -24.99
CA ASP A 417 -32.61 -16.69 -23.73
C ASP A 417 -32.04 -17.46 -22.54
N ASP A 418 -31.61 -18.70 -22.73
CA ASP A 418 -30.97 -19.50 -21.69
C ASP A 418 -29.67 -18.85 -21.20
N GLU A 419 -28.85 -18.34 -22.12
CA GLU A 419 -27.59 -17.65 -21.79
C GLU A 419 -27.86 -16.27 -21.16
N PHE A 420 -28.86 -15.54 -21.64
CA PHE A 420 -29.30 -14.28 -21.03
C PHE A 420 -29.72 -14.50 -19.57
N ALA A 421 -30.60 -15.47 -19.30
CA ALA A 421 -31.03 -15.81 -17.94
C ALA A 421 -29.88 -16.35 -17.09
N ARG A 422 -29.00 -17.20 -17.65
CA ARG A 422 -27.82 -17.72 -16.96
C ARG A 422 -26.89 -16.60 -16.53
N GLN A 423 -26.73 -15.53 -17.32
CA GLN A 423 -25.88 -14.39 -16.93
C GLN A 423 -26.41 -13.61 -15.74
N ALA A 424 -27.72 -13.62 -15.48
CA ALA A 424 -28.30 -12.97 -14.30
C ALA A 424 -27.88 -13.66 -12.98
N ILE A 425 -27.47 -14.94 -13.01
CA ILE A 425 -27.03 -15.71 -11.84
C ILE A 425 -25.55 -16.15 -11.89
N ALA A 426 -24.92 -16.15 -13.07
CA ALA A 426 -23.56 -16.63 -13.29
C ALA A 426 -22.83 -15.85 -14.40
N GLY A 427 -23.23 -14.59 -14.63
CA GLY A 427 -22.59 -13.67 -15.58
C GLY A 427 -21.70 -12.64 -14.88
N VAL A 428 -21.56 -11.47 -15.51
CA VAL A 428 -20.69 -10.38 -15.01
C VAL A 428 -21.25 -9.74 -13.74
N ASN A 429 -22.58 -9.71 -13.58
CA ASN A 429 -23.25 -9.10 -12.43
C ASN A 429 -24.37 -10.01 -11.86
N PRO A 430 -24.00 -11.08 -11.13
CA PRO A 430 -24.95 -12.11 -10.67
C PRO A 430 -25.68 -11.76 -9.36
N VAL A 431 -25.64 -10.50 -8.92
CA VAL A 431 -26.10 -10.10 -7.57
C VAL A 431 -27.39 -9.27 -7.56
N ASN A 432 -27.94 -8.96 -8.73
CA ASN A 432 -29.08 -8.05 -8.86
C ASN A 432 -30.44 -8.74 -9.07
N ILE A 433 -30.46 -10.02 -9.44
CA ILE A 433 -31.72 -10.71 -9.70
C ILE A 433 -32.45 -11.00 -8.40
N GLU A 434 -33.73 -10.67 -8.34
CA GLU A 434 -34.58 -10.94 -7.19
C GLU A 434 -35.78 -11.80 -7.60
N ARG A 435 -36.18 -12.69 -6.69
CA ARG A 435 -37.39 -13.49 -6.87
C ARG A 435 -38.60 -12.60 -6.63
N LEU A 436 -39.43 -12.42 -7.65
CA LEU A 436 -40.73 -11.77 -7.50
C LEU A 436 -41.59 -12.53 -6.48
N GLN A 437 -42.04 -11.83 -5.44
CA GLN A 437 -42.95 -12.37 -4.43
C GLN A 437 -44.33 -11.74 -4.63
N PHE A 438 -45.36 -12.55 -4.83
CA PHE A 438 -46.74 -12.09 -4.84
C PHE A 438 -47.55 -12.87 -3.80
N THR A 439 -48.49 -12.19 -3.15
CA THR A 439 -49.49 -12.82 -2.27
C THR A 439 -50.80 -12.79 -3.04
N LEU A 440 -51.36 -13.95 -3.36
CA LEU A 440 -52.71 -14.04 -3.92
C LEU A 440 -53.70 -13.65 -2.81
N GLN A 441 -54.48 -12.58 -3.02
CA GLN A 441 -55.55 -12.16 -2.12
C GLN A 441 -56.79 -13.02 -2.28
#